data_AF-A0A7C5GXV8-F1
#
_entry.id   AF-A0A7C5GXV8-F1
#
_cell.length_a   1.000
_cell.length_b   1.000
_cell.length_c   1.000
_cell.angle_alpha   90.00
_cell.angle_beta   90.00
_cell.angle_gamma   90.00
#
_symmetry.space_group_name_H-M   'P 1'
#
loop_
_entity.id
_entity.type
_entity.pdbx_description
1 polymer ?
#
loop_
_entity_poly.entity_id
_entity_poly.type
_entity_poly.pdbx_seq_one_letter_code
_entity_poly.pdbx_strand_id
1 'polypeptide(L)'
;IGLIEAFENKQVEKLKDILHRLFASIPHDWYRKNDIDSYEGFYASIVYALFNGAGLNVIAEDNTNKGQIDLSVFNQDSAYIIEFKVAEDKEEGVALKQIKDKRYYEKYIGKYQEIYLIGIEFSKKDKNIVSFEWEKV
;
A
#
# COMPACT_ATOMS: atom_id res chain seq x y z
N ILE A 1 -15.18 -9.26 4.78
CA ILE A 1 -13.79 -8.79 4.62
C ILE A 1 -12.94 -10.04 4.43
N GLY A 2 -12.35 -10.23 3.24
CA GLY A 2 -11.51 -11.39 2.87
C GLY A 2 -10.05 -10.99 2.72
N LEU A 3 -9.55 -10.11 3.61
CA LEU A 3 -8.19 -9.56 3.53
C LEU A 3 -7.13 -10.67 3.67
N ILE A 4 -7.28 -11.51 4.70
CA ILE A 4 -6.39 -12.65 4.93
C ILE A 4 -6.46 -13.62 3.74
N GLU A 5 -7.67 -13.97 3.29
CA GLU A 5 -7.88 -14.80 2.11
C GLU A 5 -7.19 -14.23 0.86
N ALA A 6 -7.21 -12.91 0.67
CA ALA A 6 -6.56 -12.26 -0.46
C ALA A 6 -5.02 -12.43 -0.40
N PHE A 7 -4.41 -12.31 0.77
CA PHE A 7 -2.98 -12.57 0.93
C PHE A 7 -2.64 -14.07 0.83
N GLU A 8 -3.44 -14.96 1.42
CA GLU A 8 -3.26 -16.42 1.35
C GLU A 8 -3.33 -16.93 -0.09
N ASN A 9 -4.22 -16.36 -0.90
CA ASN A 9 -4.40 -16.77 -2.29
C ASN A 9 -3.68 -15.86 -3.30
N LYS A 10 -2.82 -14.95 -2.81
CA LYS A 10 -2.01 -14.03 -3.64
C LYS A 10 -2.84 -13.17 -4.62
N GLN A 11 -4.04 -12.78 -4.21
CA GLN A 11 -5.01 -12.04 -5.01
C GLN A 11 -4.85 -10.53 -4.84
N VAL A 12 -3.78 -9.97 -5.44
CA VAL A 12 -3.44 -8.54 -5.34
C VAL A 12 -4.59 -7.64 -5.82
N GLU A 13 -5.28 -8.00 -6.90
CA GLU A 13 -6.45 -7.26 -7.38
C GLU A 13 -7.58 -7.16 -6.35
N LYS A 14 -7.81 -8.21 -5.54
CA LYS A 14 -8.82 -8.15 -4.48
C LYS A 14 -8.43 -7.17 -3.37
N LEU A 15 -7.14 -6.89 -3.18
CA LEU A 15 -6.68 -5.89 -2.19
C LEU A 15 -7.18 -4.50 -2.58
N LYS A 16 -7.17 -4.15 -3.87
CA LYS A 16 -7.72 -2.89 -4.38
C LYS A 16 -9.17 -2.70 -3.94
N ASP A 17 -10.02 -3.70 -4.18
CA ASP A 17 -11.45 -3.64 -3.82
C ASP A 17 -11.68 -3.60 -2.30
N ILE A 18 -10.82 -4.26 -1.53
CA ILE A 18 -10.90 -4.25 -0.07
C ILE A 18 -10.53 -2.88 0.47
N LEU A 19 -9.41 -2.31 0.02
CA LEU A 19 -8.94 -1.00 0.46
C LEU A 19 -9.89 0.12 -0.01
N HIS A 20 -10.36 0.07 -1.26
CA HIS A 20 -11.31 1.06 -1.77
C HIS A 20 -12.61 1.08 -0.95
N ARG A 21 -13.14 -0.12 -0.59
CA ARG A 21 -14.32 -0.22 0.29
C ARG A 21 -14.04 0.25 1.71
N LEU A 22 -12.84 0.00 2.24
CA LEU A 22 -12.44 0.51 3.56
C LEU A 22 -12.48 2.04 3.56
N PHE A 23 -11.79 2.70 2.63
CA PHE A 23 -11.76 4.16 2.56
C PHE A 23 -13.15 4.76 2.28
N ALA A 24 -13.95 4.14 1.40
CA ALA A 24 -15.34 4.55 1.17
C ALA A 24 -16.24 4.43 2.42
N SER A 25 -15.86 3.59 3.40
CA SER A 25 -16.62 3.42 4.64
C SER A 25 -16.24 4.43 5.74
N ILE A 26 -15.16 5.19 5.57
CA ILE A 26 -14.73 6.18 6.57
C ILE A 26 -15.69 7.38 6.55
N PRO A 27 -16.31 7.76 7.69
CA PRO A 27 -17.24 8.88 7.73
C PRO A 27 -16.60 10.18 7.26
N HIS A 28 -17.28 10.90 6.37
CA HIS A 28 -16.84 12.22 5.87
C HIS A 28 -16.46 13.19 7.01
N ASP A 29 -17.14 13.07 8.15
CA ASP A 29 -16.94 13.92 9.32
C ASP A 29 -15.58 13.77 9.99
N TRP A 30 -14.92 12.64 9.82
CA TRP A 30 -13.59 12.40 10.39
C TRP A 30 -12.49 13.19 9.68
N TYR A 31 -12.81 13.72 8.49
CA TYR A 31 -11.98 14.64 7.72
C TYR A 31 -12.28 16.11 8.01
N ARG A 32 -13.27 16.43 8.87
CA ARG A 32 -13.62 17.82 9.18
C ARG A 32 -12.66 18.39 10.23
N LYS A 33 -12.27 19.66 10.02
CA LYS A 33 -11.47 20.49 10.94
C LYS A 33 -9.97 20.19 11.01
N ASN A 34 -9.40 19.50 10.03
CA ASN A 34 -7.95 19.40 9.82
C ASN A 34 -7.66 19.07 8.35
N ASP A 35 -6.39 19.18 7.95
CA ASP A 35 -5.90 18.81 6.62
C ASP A 35 -5.23 17.42 6.65
N ILE A 36 -5.69 16.49 7.51
CA ILE A 36 -4.98 15.23 7.74
C ILE A 36 -4.93 14.34 6.49
N ASP A 37 -5.96 14.41 5.65
CA ASP A 37 -6.04 13.75 4.34
C ASP A 37 -5.10 14.35 3.29
N SER A 38 -4.44 15.46 3.60
CA SER A 38 -3.37 15.99 2.76
C SER A 38 -2.05 15.25 2.92
N TYR A 39 -1.93 14.41 3.96
CA TYR A 39 -0.69 13.72 4.29
C TYR A 39 -0.73 12.25 3.86
N GLU A 40 0.27 11.83 3.09
CA GLU A 40 0.50 10.43 2.72
C GLU A 40 0.51 9.50 3.94
N GLY A 41 1.12 9.96 5.03
CA GLY A 41 1.17 9.23 6.31
C GLY A 41 -0.20 8.90 6.90
N PHE A 42 -1.25 9.69 6.63
CA PHE A 42 -2.61 9.38 7.08
C PHE A 42 -3.13 8.10 6.42
N TYR A 43 -3.08 8.04 5.09
CA TYR A 43 -3.54 6.87 4.34
C TYR A 43 -2.68 5.65 4.64
N ALA A 44 -1.35 5.82 4.68
CA ALA A 44 -0.41 4.76 5.03
C ALA A 44 -0.71 4.19 6.43
N SER A 45 -1.01 5.04 7.42
CA SER A 45 -1.33 4.60 8.78
C SER A 45 -2.61 3.77 8.86
N ILE A 46 -3.63 4.06 8.04
CA ILE A 46 -4.87 3.28 8.00
C ILE A 46 -4.62 1.90 7.40
N VAL A 47 -3.86 1.84 6.30
CA VAL A 47 -3.49 0.55 5.68
C VAL A 47 -2.62 -0.27 6.63
N TYR A 48 -1.63 0.36 7.26
CA TYR A 48 -0.80 -0.25 8.30
C TYR A 48 -1.65 -0.83 9.44
N ALA A 49 -2.56 -0.04 10.00
CA ALA A 49 -3.41 -0.46 11.11
C ALA A 49 -4.35 -1.61 10.69
N LEU A 50 -4.90 -1.58 9.48
CA LEU A 50 -5.72 -2.66 8.95
C LEU A 50 -4.91 -3.96 8.85
N PHE A 51 -3.73 -3.91 8.22
CA PHE A 51 -2.93 -5.10 7.95
C PHE A 51 -2.37 -5.70 9.25
N ASN A 52 -1.78 -4.86 10.11
CA ASN A 52 -1.27 -5.30 11.40
C ASN A 52 -2.40 -5.78 12.32
N GLY A 53 -3.54 -5.06 12.36
CA GLY A 53 -4.72 -5.47 13.13
C GLY A 53 -5.37 -6.77 12.65
N ALA A 54 -5.19 -7.13 11.38
CA ALA A 54 -5.60 -8.42 10.84
C ALA A 54 -4.62 -9.57 11.17
N GLY A 55 -3.47 -9.27 11.78
CA GLY A 55 -2.45 -10.26 12.15
C GLY A 55 -1.46 -10.60 11.04
N LEU A 56 -1.37 -9.78 9.99
CA LEU A 56 -0.34 -9.94 8.96
C LEU A 56 1.04 -9.55 9.49
N ASN A 57 2.08 -10.17 8.94
CA ASN A 57 3.44 -9.77 9.22
C ASN A 57 3.78 -8.51 8.41
N VAL A 58 3.86 -7.36 9.07
CA VAL A 58 4.05 -6.05 8.45
C VAL A 58 5.27 -5.34 9.05
N ILE A 59 6.12 -4.78 8.20
CA ILE A 59 7.16 -3.83 8.58
C ILE A 59 6.81 -2.49 7.95
N ALA A 60 6.60 -1.46 8.78
CA ALA A 60 6.45 -0.08 8.33
C ALA A 60 7.81 0.62 8.30
N GLU A 61 7.97 1.58 7.40
CA GLU A 61 9.21 2.35 7.23
C GLU A 61 10.43 1.43 7.06
N ASP A 62 10.28 0.43 6.19
CA ASP A 62 11.24 -0.65 6.04
C ASP A 62 12.49 -0.19 5.27
N ASN A 63 13.55 0.10 6.02
CA ASN A 63 14.76 0.69 5.48
C ASN A 63 15.56 -0.26 4.56
N THR A 64 16.13 0.31 3.50
CA THR A 64 17.04 -0.33 2.54
C THR A 64 18.29 0.53 2.35
N ASN A 65 19.28 0.02 1.62
CA ASN A 65 20.45 0.81 1.22
C ASN A 65 20.13 1.90 0.16
N LYS A 66 18.92 1.93 -0.40
CA LYS A 66 18.50 2.85 -1.47
C LYS A 66 17.40 3.81 -1.04
N GLY A 67 16.94 3.72 0.21
CA GLY A 67 15.84 4.52 0.76
C GLY A 67 14.98 3.68 1.70
N GLN A 68 13.74 4.09 1.92
CA GLN A 68 12.82 3.48 2.86
C GLN A 68 11.56 3.07 2.11
N ILE A 69 11.08 1.86 2.35
CA ILE A 69 9.81 1.35 1.83
C ILE A 69 8.71 1.75 2.81
N ASP A 70 7.57 2.26 2.33
CA ASP A 70 6.47 2.63 3.23
C ASP A 70 5.95 1.42 4.02
N LEU A 71 5.56 0.34 3.33
CA LEU A 71 5.17 -0.93 3.94
C LEU A 71 5.75 -2.13 3.20
N SER A 72 6.26 -3.09 3.97
CA SER A 72 6.51 -4.45 3.51
C SER A 72 5.60 -5.42 4.25
N VAL A 73 4.84 -6.23 3.50
CA VAL A 73 3.95 -7.26 4.06
C VAL A 73 4.44 -8.63 3.62
N PHE A 74 4.42 -9.60 4.54
CA PHE A 74 4.87 -10.96 4.27
C PHE A 74 3.77 -11.95 4.58
N ASN A 75 3.54 -12.85 3.62
CA ASN A 75 2.63 -13.97 3.82
C ASN A 75 3.19 -15.22 3.13
N GLN A 76 3.37 -16.29 3.90
CA GLN A 76 3.94 -17.56 3.43
C GLN A 76 5.28 -17.33 2.68
N ASP A 77 5.30 -17.61 1.38
CA ASP A 77 6.45 -17.52 0.48
C ASP A 77 6.50 -16.19 -0.30
N SER A 78 5.62 -15.24 0.01
CA SER A 78 5.40 -14.02 -0.77
C SER A 78 5.72 -12.76 0.03
N ALA A 79 6.39 -11.81 -0.62
CA ALA A 79 6.61 -10.46 -0.12
C ALA A 79 5.82 -9.44 -0.96
N TYR A 80 5.23 -8.45 -0.30
CA TYR A 80 4.48 -7.37 -0.91
C TYR A 80 5.11 -6.04 -0.51
N ILE A 81 5.69 -5.34 -1.47
CA ILE A 81 6.40 -4.08 -1.31
C ILE A 81 5.45 -2.98 -1.75
N ILE A 82 5.06 -2.10 -0.82
CA ILE A 82 3.99 -1.14 -1.02
C ILE A 82 4.53 0.26 -0.83
N GLU A 83 4.25 1.14 -1.80
CA GLU A 83 4.49 2.58 -1.72
C GLU A 83 3.17 3.31 -1.87
N PHE A 84 3.02 4.39 -1.11
CA PHE A 84 1.87 5.27 -1.15
C PHE A 84 2.25 6.61 -1.76
N LYS A 85 1.30 7.23 -2.46
CA LYS A 85 1.36 8.65 -2.83
C LYS A 85 0.00 9.30 -2.62
N VAL A 86 0.00 10.59 -2.36
CA VAL A 86 -1.22 11.41 -2.41
C VAL A 86 -1.11 12.28 -3.66
N ALA A 87 -1.93 12.00 -4.65
CA ALA A 87 -1.95 12.73 -5.90
C ALA A 87 -2.74 14.04 -5.73
N GLU A 88 -2.09 15.16 -6.03
CA GLU A 88 -2.76 16.47 -6.19
C GLU A 88 -3.18 16.73 -7.65
N ASP A 89 -2.48 16.11 -8.60
CA ASP A 89 -2.63 16.27 -10.06
C ASP A 89 -2.82 14.91 -10.78
N LYS A 90 -2.99 14.92 -12.11
CA LYS A 90 -3.30 13.75 -12.95
C LYS A 90 -2.13 12.76 -13.19
N GLU A 91 -0.98 12.94 -12.56
CA GLU A 91 0.15 12.03 -12.78
C GLU A 91 -0.05 10.77 -11.94
N GLU A 92 -0.49 9.70 -12.60
CA GLU A 92 -0.68 8.38 -12.00
C GLU A 92 0.57 7.49 -12.17
N GLY A 93 0.79 6.56 -11.24
CA GLY A 93 1.84 5.53 -11.32
C GLY A 93 3.21 5.94 -10.73
N VAL A 94 3.27 7.09 -10.06
CA VAL A 94 4.45 7.60 -9.35
C VAL A 94 4.88 6.63 -8.25
N ALA A 95 3.91 6.05 -7.51
CA ALA A 95 4.19 5.13 -6.42
C ALA A 95 4.89 3.84 -6.91
N LEU A 96 4.35 3.17 -7.94
CA LEU A 96 4.95 1.95 -8.49
C LEU A 96 6.31 2.25 -9.15
N LYS A 97 6.42 3.39 -9.84
CA LYS A 97 7.67 3.85 -10.44
C LYS A 97 8.78 4.03 -9.38
N GLN A 98 8.47 4.59 -8.21
CA GLN A 98 9.42 4.73 -7.10
C GLN A 98 10.00 3.37 -6.67
N ILE A 99 9.16 2.35 -6.47
CA ILE A 99 9.61 1.00 -6.10
C ILE A 99 10.61 0.45 -7.14
N LYS A 100 10.28 0.60 -8.42
CA LYS A 100 11.07 0.07 -9.54
C LYS A 100 12.40 0.80 -9.70
N ASP A 101 12.38 2.13 -9.67
CA ASP A 101 13.57 2.96 -9.83
C ASP A 101 14.56 2.75 -8.67
N LYS A 102 14.04 2.60 -7.45
CA LYS A 102 14.86 2.35 -6.25
C LYS A 102 15.24 0.89 -6.07
N ARG A 103 14.61 -0.01 -6.81
CA ARG A 103 14.84 -1.47 -6.77
C ARG A 103 14.66 -2.05 -5.37
N TYR A 104 13.68 -1.54 -4.61
CA TYR A 104 13.48 -1.94 -3.22
C TYR A 104 13.27 -3.45 -3.02
N TYR A 105 12.70 -4.12 -4.02
CA TYR A 105 12.49 -5.56 -4.05
C TYR A 105 13.78 -6.40 -3.95
N GLU A 106 14.95 -5.85 -4.31
CA GLU A 106 16.24 -6.58 -4.24
C GLU A 106 16.57 -7.07 -2.83
N LYS A 107 16.11 -6.36 -1.80
CA LYS A 107 16.27 -6.75 -0.38
C LYS A 107 15.66 -8.13 -0.07
N TYR A 108 14.68 -8.55 -0.86
CA TYR A 108 13.85 -9.73 -0.65
C TYR A 108 14.09 -10.85 -1.66
N ILE A 109 14.85 -10.60 -2.73
CA ILE A 109 15.27 -11.63 -3.68
C ILE A 109 16.00 -12.76 -2.94
N GLY A 110 15.63 -14.00 -3.23
CA GLY A 110 16.20 -15.20 -2.63
C GLY A 110 15.70 -15.51 -1.21
N LYS A 111 14.92 -14.61 -0.58
CA LYS A 111 14.24 -14.86 0.70
C LYS A 111 12.78 -15.28 0.52
N TYR A 112 12.13 -14.75 -0.51
CA TYR A 112 10.75 -15.03 -0.87
C TYR A 112 10.70 -15.54 -2.31
N GLN A 113 9.75 -16.43 -2.60
CA GLN A 113 9.55 -16.99 -3.94
C GLN A 113 8.84 -16.00 -4.85
N GLU A 114 7.89 -15.24 -4.30
CA GLU A 114 7.08 -14.28 -5.03
C GLU A 114 7.27 -12.88 -4.44
N ILE A 115 7.50 -11.88 -5.29
CA ILE A 115 7.61 -10.49 -4.85
C ILE A 115 6.65 -9.63 -5.67
N TYR A 116 5.69 -9.01 -4.98
CA TYR A 116 4.70 -8.11 -5.57
C TYR A 116 5.08 -6.67 -5.22
N LEU A 117 5.14 -5.81 -6.23
CA LEU A 117 5.32 -4.37 -6.08
C LEU A 117 3.94 -3.74 -6.23
N ILE A 118 3.52 -2.90 -5.28
CA ILE A 118 2.19 -2.30 -5.28
C ILE A 118 2.35 -0.80 -5.06
N GLY A 119 2.01 -0.01 -6.07
CA GLY A 119 1.86 1.44 -5.95
C GLY A 119 0.41 1.79 -5.70
N ILE A 120 0.13 2.54 -4.62
CA ILE A 120 -1.22 2.97 -4.27
C ILE A 120 -1.25 4.49 -4.17
N GLU A 121 -2.15 5.11 -4.92
CA GLU A 121 -2.25 6.57 -4.98
C GLU A 121 -3.65 7.02 -4.57
N PHE A 122 -3.69 7.97 -3.63
CA PHE A 122 -4.91 8.51 -3.05
C PHE A 122 -5.21 9.90 -3.57
N SER A 123 -6.50 10.21 -3.71
CA SER A 123 -6.98 11.57 -4.00
C SER A 123 -7.45 12.24 -2.72
N LYS A 124 -6.95 13.44 -2.45
CA LYS A 124 -7.46 14.29 -1.35
C LYS A 124 -8.94 14.63 -1.54
N LYS A 125 -9.33 14.84 -2.80
CA LYS A 125 -10.70 15.23 -3.16
C LYS A 125 -11.68 14.08 -2.95
N ASP A 126 -11.31 12.89 -3.41
CA ASP A 126 -12.18 11.71 -3.40
C ASP A 126 -12.01 10.89 -2.11
N LYS A 127 -10.97 11.20 -1.33
CA LYS A 127 -10.61 10.55 -0.04
C LYS A 127 -10.46 9.05 -0.18
N ASN A 128 -10.04 8.60 -1.36
CA ASN A 128 -9.95 7.20 -1.74
C ASN A 128 -8.86 7.00 -2.78
N ILE A 129 -8.63 5.73 -3.13
CA ILE A 129 -7.67 5.28 -4.12
C ILE A 129 -8.12 5.74 -5.51
N VAL A 130 -7.26 6.48 -6.20
CA VAL A 130 -7.43 6.85 -7.61
C VAL A 130 -6.58 5.99 -8.54
N SER A 131 -5.42 5.53 -8.08
CA SER A 131 -4.60 4.56 -8.80
C SER A 131 -4.14 3.42 -7.89
N PHE A 132 -4.18 2.20 -8.42
CA PHE A 132 -3.67 1.00 -7.78
C PHE A 132 -3.02 0.17 -8.88
N GLU A 133 -1.70 0.24 -8.95
CA GLU A 133 -0.90 -0.49 -9.92
C GLU A 133 -0.04 -1.51 -9.20
N TRP A 134 0.17 -2.64 -9.84
CA TRP A 134 1.07 -3.65 -9.30
C TRP A 134 1.79 -4.41 -10.40
N GLU A 135 2.95 -4.92 -10.03
CA GLU A 135 3.77 -5.79 -10.87
C GLU A 135 4.33 -6.91 -10.00
N LYS A 136 4.62 -8.04 -10.63
CA LYS A 136 5.33 -9.15 -10.01
C LYS A 136 6.73 -9.24 -10.61
N VAL A 137 7.74 -9.38 -9.75
CA VAL A 137 9.16 -9.53 -10.14
C VAL A 137 9.59 -10.99 -10.08
#